data_AF-A0A8J4TE11-F1
#
_entry.id   AF-A0A8J4TE11-F1
#
_cell.length_a   1.000
_cell.length_b   1.000
_cell.length_c   1.000
_cell.angle_alpha   90.00
_cell.angle_beta   90.00
_cell.angle_gamma   90.00
#
_symmetry.space_group_name_H-M   'P 1'
#
loop_
_entity.id
_entity.type
_entity.pdbx_description
1 polymer ?
#
loop_
_entity_poly.entity_id
_entity_poly.type
_entity_poly.pdbx_seq_one_letter_code
_entity_poly.pdbx_strand_id
1 'polypeptide(L)'
;THVTDGKMIIKVQYQNRKKYIKLQTADFEEFISEVREKFSIPVSKITVEDDSGPEVDNEVFADLSTMDGICFVINDSHDDK
;
A
#
# COMPACT_ATOMS: atom_id res chain seq x y z
N THR A 1 -14.87 -17.05 -19.42
CA THR A 1 -14.57 -16.90 -17.99
C THR A 1 -15.02 -15.52 -17.57
N HIS A 2 -15.94 -15.41 -16.59
CA HIS A 2 -16.34 -14.10 -16.07
C HIS A 2 -15.17 -13.54 -15.28
N VAL A 3 -14.46 -12.57 -15.86
CA VAL A 3 -13.48 -11.77 -15.13
C VAL A 3 -14.30 -10.73 -14.38
N THR A 4 -14.90 -11.14 -13.25
CA THR A 4 -15.57 -10.19 -12.36
C THR A 4 -14.47 -9.28 -11.84
N ASP A 5 -14.49 -8.04 -12.32
CA ASP A 5 -13.79 -6.84 -11.84
C ASP A 5 -13.39 -6.95 -10.35
N GLY A 6 -12.28 -7.63 -10.08
CA GLY A 6 -11.78 -7.95 -8.75
C GLY A 6 -11.04 -6.76 -8.19
N LYS A 7 -11.74 -5.62 -8.04
CA LYS A 7 -11.13 -4.39 -7.52
C LYS A 7 -10.96 -4.52 -6.02
N MET A 8 -9.76 -4.87 -5.59
CA MET A 8 -9.35 -4.83 -4.19
C MET A 8 -9.21 -3.36 -3.76
N ILE A 9 -9.79 -3.02 -2.62
CA ILE A 9 -9.71 -1.67 -2.06
C ILE A 9 -8.86 -1.72 -0.81
N ILE A 10 -7.66 -1.18 -0.92
CA ILE A 10 -6.68 -1.21 0.14
C ILE A 10 -6.66 0.14 0.84
N LYS A 11 -6.77 0.12 2.17
CA LYS A 11 -6.67 1.33 2.98
C LYS A 11 -5.20 1.64 3.24
N VAL A 12 -4.81 2.87 2.95
CA VAL A 12 -3.45 3.34 3.10
C VAL A 12 -3.41 4.61 3.91
N GLN A 13 -2.49 4.68 4.86
CA GLN A 13 -2.18 5.87 5.63
C GLN A 13 -0.75 6.31 5.31
N TYR A 14 -0.57 7.56 4.93
CA TYR A 14 0.74 8.18 4.84
C TYR A 14 0.73 9.45 5.69
N GLN A 15 1.58 9.51 6.70
CA GLN A 15 1.61 10.60 7.69
C GLN A 15 0.20 10.85 8.27
N ASN A 16 -0.35 12.06 8.08
CA ASN A 16 -1.69 12.44 8.54
C ASN A 16 -2.76 12.35 7.43
N ARG A 17 -2.50 11.63 6.34
CA ARG A 17 -3.42 11.45 5.21
C ARG A 17 -3.81 9.98 5.08
N LYS A 18 -5.10 9.69 5.02
CA LYS A 18 -5.64 8.36 4.72
C LYS A 18 -6.31 8.38 3.35
N LYS A 19 -5.99 7.41 2.50
CA LYS A 19 -6.62 7.21 1.20
C LYS A 19 -6.90 5.73 0.97
N TYR A 20 -7.74 5.46 -0.01
CA TYR A 20 -8.02 4.11 -0.48
C TYR A 20 -7.43 3.96 -1.88
N ILE A 21 -6.64 2.92 -2.05
CA ILE A 21 -6.02 2.55 -3.32
C ILE A 21 -6.83 1.39 -3.90
N LYS A 22 -7.16 1.49 -5.19
CA LYS A 22 -7.91 0.46 -5.89
C LYS A 22 -6.93 -0.29 -6.77
N LEU A 23 -6.71 -1.56 -6.47
CA LEU A 23 -5.87 -2.44 -7.28
C LEU A 23 -6.70 -3.51 -7.96
N GLN A 24 -6.25 -3.92 -9.14
CA GLN A 24 -6.85 -5.04 -9.86
C GLN A 24 -6.33 -6.38 -9.35
N THR A 25 -5.10 -6.41 -8.87
CA THR A 25 -4.42 -7.58 -8.33
C THR A 25 -3.67 -7.20 -7.05
N ALA A 26 -3.38 -8.19 -6.21
CA ALA A 26 -2.54 -8.07 -5.03
C ALA A 26 -1.05 -7.87 -5.40
N ASP A 27 -0.77 -6.88 -6.25
CA ASP A 27 0.57 -6.59 -6.75
C ASP A 27 1.17 -5.41 -5.98
N PHE A 28 2.30 -5.66 -5.34
CA PHE A 28 2.96 -4.66 -4.52
C PHE A 28 3.60 -3.54 -5.35
N GLU A 29 4.09 -3.82 -6.56
CA GLU A 29 4.72 -2.78 -7.39
C GLU A 29 3.69 -1.78 -7.93
N GLU A 30 2.53 -2.30 -8.37
CA GLU A 30 1.36 -1.47 -8.74
C GLU A 30 0.86 -0.67 -7.53
N PHE A 31 0.74 -1.32 -6.36
CA PHE A 31 0.36 -0.66 -5.12
C PHE A 31 1.25 0.53 -4.80
N ILE A 32 2.57 0.31 -4.79
CA ILE A 32 3.56 1.33 -4.46
C ILE A 32 3.50 2.48 -5.47
N SER A 33 3.34 2.19 -6.76
CA SER A 33 3.20 3.21 -7.80
C SER A 33 1.96 4.07 -7.57
N GLU A 34 0.79 3.44 -7.39
CA GLU A 34 -0.47 4.15 -7.11
C GLU A 34 -0.40 4.97 -5.83
N VAL A 35 0.18 4.42 -4.75
CA VAL A 35 0.39 5.13 -3.49
C VAL A 35 1.27 6.36 -3.73
N ARG A 36 2.41 6.20 -4.41
CA ARG A 36 3.33 7.31 -4.66
C ARG A 36 2.69 8.40 -5.48
N GLU A 37 1.94 8.06 -6.53
CA GLU A 37 1.21 9.05 -7.32
C GLU A 37 0.08 9.71 -6.51
N LYS A 38 -0.71 8.94 -5.77
CA LYS A 38 -1.84 9.46 -4.99
C LYS A 38 -1.40 10.34 -3.84
N PHE A 39 -0.34 9.98 -3.15
CA PHE A 39 0.17 10.72 -2.01
C PHE A 39 1.24 11.74 -2.41
N SER A 40 1.65 11.75 -3.69
CA SER A 40 2.71 12.59 -4.23
C SER A 40 4.04 12.39 -3.49
N ILE A 41 4.35 11.13 -3.16
CA ILE A 41 5.55 10.75 -2.42
C ILE A 41 6.73 10.69 -3.41
N PRO A 42 7.89 11.29 -3.08
CA PRO A 42 9.07 11.23 -3.93
C PRO A 42 9.53 9.80 -4.21
N VAL A 43 10.43 9.63 -5.20
CA VAL A 43 11.08 8.35 -5.55
C VAL A 43 12.08 7.87 -4.47
N SER A 44 11.96 8.37 -3.24
CA SER A 44 12.74 7.90 -2.11
C SER A 44 12.30 6.50 -1.68
N LYS A 45 13.16 5.82 -0.93
CA LYS A 45 12.79 4.55 -0.29
C LYS A 45 11.63 4.79 0.67
N ILE A 46 10.49 4.17 0.37
CA ILE A 46 9.36 4.07 1.27
C ILE A 46 9.29 2.67 1.85
N THR A 47 8.94 2.58 3.11
CA THR A 47 8.58 1.35 3.79
C THR A 47 7.06 1.30 3.93
N VAL A 48 6.52 0.09 3.83
CA VAL A 48 5.11 -0.18 4.05
C VAL A 48 5.03 -0.99 5.32
N GLU A 49 4.23 -0.57 6.28
CA GLU A 49 3.99 -1.26 7.53
C GLU A 49 2.50 -1.60 7.64
N ASP A 50 2.13 -2.59 8.47
CA ASP A 50 0.72 -2.79 8.82
C ASP A 50 0.30 -1.95 10.03
N ASP A 51 -0.98 -1.99 10.41
CA ASP A 51 -1.54 -1.28 11.56
C ASP A 51 -0.82 -1.62 12.88
N SER A 52 -0.20 -2.80 12.95
CA SER A 52 0.57 -3.31 14.09
C SER A 52 2.02 -2.78 14.14
N GLY A 53 2.53 -2.18 13.06
CA GLY A 53 3.89 -1.62 12.96
C GLY A 53 5.03 -2.49 12.39
N PRO A 54 4.89 -3.78 12.03
CA PRO A 54 5.93 -4.47 11.26
C PRO A 54 5.87 -4.15 9.76
N GLU A 55 7.04 -4.22 9.11
CA GLU A 55 7.20 -3.99 7.66
C GLU A 55 6.51 -5.10 6.85
N VAL A 56 5.88 -4.69 5.75
CA VAL A 56 5.13 -5.51 4.82
C VAL A 56 5.90 -5.59 3.51
N ASP A 57 6.40 -6.78 3.23
CA ASP A 57 6.99 -7.15 1.94
C ASP A 57 5.93 -7.59 0.92
N ASN A 58 6.36 -7.85 -0.32
CA ASN A 58 5.47 -8.32 -1.40
C ASN A 58 4.65 -9.57 -1.02
N GLU A 59 5.29 -10.57 -0.39
CA GLU A 59 4.60 -11.80 0.02
C GLU A 59 3.55 -11.52 1.10
N VAL A 60 3.92 -10.72 2.11
CA VAL A 60 3.02 -10.33 3.21
C VAL A 60 1.89 -9.46 2.69
N PHE A 61 2.18 -8.52 1.79
CA PHE A 61 1.18 -7.67 1.16
C PHE A 61 0.14 -8.48 0.41
N ALA A 62 0.55 -9.52 -0.33
CA ALA A 62 -0.39 -10.35 -1.06
C ALA A 62 -1.40 -11.02 -0.12
N ASP A 63 -0.93 -11.60 0.99
CA ASP A 63 -1.79 -12.16 2.05
C ASP A 63 -2.70 -11.08 2.67
N LEU A 64 -2.12 -9.97 3.13
CA LEU A 64 -2.85 -8.92 3.84
C LEU A 64 -3.85 -8.18 2.94
N SER A 65 -3.56 -8.03 1.64
CA SER A 65 -4.45 -7.35 0.68
C SER A 65 -5.78 -8.06 0.50
N THR A 66 -5.84 -9.35 0.82
CA THR A 66 -7.06 -10.16 0.81
C THR A 66 -7.82 -10.10 2.15
N MET A 67 -7.20 -9.56 3.20
CA MET A 67 -7.81 -9.41 4.51
C MET A 67 -8.63 -8.12 4.59
N ASP A 68 -9.90 -8.27 5.00
CA ASP A 68 -10.79 -7.14 5.22
C ASP A 68 -10.37 -6.35 6.47
N GLY A 69 -10.30 -5.03 6.36
CA GLY A 69 -9.97 -4.14 7.47
C GLY A 69 -8.49 -3.86 7.69
N ILE A 70 -7.59 -4.40 6.86
CA ILE A 70 -6.16 -4.05 6.90
C ILE A 70 -5.94 -2.55 6.58
N CYS A 71 -4.97 -1.93 7.25
CA CYS A 71 -4.52 -0.58 6.93
C CYS A 71 -3.00 -0.60 6.78
N PHE A 72 -2.50 -0.26 5.59
CA PHE A 72 -1.07 -0.13 5.36
C PHE A 72 -0.63 1.28 5.69
N VAL A 73 0.43 1.41 6.47
CA VAL A 73 1.07 2.66 6.83
C VAL A 73 2.31 2.82 5.95
N ILE A 74 2.38 3.93 5.23
CA ILE A 74 3.53 4.28 4.41
C ILE A 74 4.41 5.19 5.23
N ASN A 75 5.70 4.87 5.30
CA ASN A 75 6.71 5.72 5.87
C ASN A 75 7.78 5.99 4.83
N ASP A 76 8.15 7.26 4.64
CA ASP A 76 9.32 7.60 3.83
C ASP A 76 10.54 7.62 4.75
N SER A 77 11.58 6.87 4.39
CA SER A 77 12.89 7.04 5.01
C SER A 77 13.46 8.35 4.50
N HIS A 78 13.10 9.46 5.16
CA HIS A 78 13.79 10.73 4.97
C HIS A 78 15.15 10.61 5.67
N ASP A 79 16.17 10.16 4.93
CA ASP A 79 17.56 10.29 5.35
C ASP A 79 17.90 11.79 5.31
N ASP A 80 17.41 12.55 6.30
CA ASP A 80 17.93 13.88 6.60
C ASP A 80 19.35 13.69 7.11
N LYS A 81 20.33 13.82 6.21
CA LYS A 81 21.73 13.96 6.60
C LYS A 81 22.42 15.14 5.91
#